data_AF-A0A430BK45-F1
#
_entry.id   AF-A0A430BK45-F1
#
_cell.length_a   1.000
_cell.length_b   1.000
_cell.length_c   1.000
_cell.angle_alpha   90.00
_cell.angle_beta   90.00
_cell.angle_gamma   90.00
#
_symmetry.space_group_name_H-M   'P 1'
#
loop_
_entity.id
_entity.type
_entity.pdbx_description
1 polymer ?
#
loop_
_entity_poly.entity_id
_entity_poly.type
_entity_poly.pdbx_seq_one_letter_code
_entity_poly.pdbx_strand_id
1 'polypeptide(L)'
;MHGYVPFLPDARTAARTVSQVVSGTDPLLRALLWSGLWDSVRDLRFAPDRYVAVLLDHLPGERDEQISRTILARGATALDFYLPDAKAEALRPRWEAALLARIDDPQLGYGLRKDALDRLVATARTPLALGRLRDLLAGRAMLAGAAIRQPTCWAIVRRLIAVGAPDAAALFAAEQRRDTSGEAVKDAFVARAATPDRSVKAAYFTRYFDDATLNEAWASESLGAFNEVGQAALTLPFLRPALDRLEWIRQNRRIFFLPAWIEAFVAGQRDAAALAVVDGFLKAQPALPFDIRRKLLTARDELALTVRIRQADL
;
A
#
# COMPACT_ATOMS: atom_id res chain seq x y z
N MET A 1 -10.65 27.79 -15.21
CA MET A 1 -9.76 27.89 -14.03
C MET A 1 -10.58 27.49 -12.82
N HIS A 2 -10.65 26.18 -12.54
CA HIS A 2 -11.42 25.68 -11.39
C HIS A 2 -10.50 25.68 -10.17
N GLY A 3 -10.72 26.64 -9.26
CA GLY A 3 -9.95 26.76 -8.03
C GLY A 3 -10.23 25.59 -7.11
N TYR A 4 -9.17 24.97 -6.60
CA TYR A 4 -9.24 23.99 -5.52
C TYR A 4 -9.55 24.73 -4.23
N VAL A 5 -10.81 24.68 -3.77
CA VAL A 5 -11.19 25.12 -2.42
C VAL A 5 -11.49 23.85 -1.61
N PRO A 6 -10.77 23.58 -0.52
CA PRO A 6 -11.10 22.48 0.37
C PRO A 6 -12.52 22.69 0.92
N PHE A 7 -13.47 21.85 0.51
CA PHE A 7 -14.77 21.78 1.15
C PHE A 7 -14.56 21.05 2.47
N LEU A 8 -14.82 21.72 3.59
CA LEU A 8 -14.61 21.20 4.94
C LEU A 8 -15.97 20.84 5.57
N PRO A 9 -16.43 19.58 5.53
CA PRO A 9 -17.67 19.19 6.17
C PRO A 9 -17.52 19.17 7.69
N ASP A 10 -18.46 19.76 8.43
CA ASP A 10 -18.69 19.37 9.84
C ASP A 10 -19.35 17.97 9.91
N ALA A 11 -19.55 17.40 11.11
CA ALA A 11 -20.11 16.06 11.25
C ALA A 11 -21.52 15.88 10.61
N ARG A 12 -22.34 16.95 10.58
CA ARG A 12 -23.64 16.95 9.90
C ARG A 12 -23.47 16.99 8.38
N THR A 13 -22.46 17.70 7.91
CA THR A 13 -22.09 17.80 6.51
C THR A 13 -21.47 16.50 6.04
N ALA A 14 -20.66 15.80 6.84
CA ALA A 14 -20.17 14.45 6.52
C ALA A 14 -21.32 13.46 6.33
N ALA A 15 -22.33 13.48 7.21
CA ALA A 15 -23.54 12.66 7.04
C ALA A 15 -24.35 13.02 5.77
N ARG A 16 -24.47 14.32 5.45
CA ARG A 16 -25.08 14.77 4.18
C ARG A 16 -24.24 14.40 2.96
N THR A 17 -22.92 14.50 3.05
CA THR A 17 -21.97 14.10 2.01
C THR A 17 -22.09 12.61 1.74
N VAL A 18 -22.14 11.76 2.78
CA VAL A 18 -22.46 10.33 2.63
C VAL A 18 -23.78 10.16 1.89
N SER A 19 -24.86 10.81 2.34
CA SER A 19 -26.17 10.74 1.67
C SER A 19 -26.14 11.17 0.21
N GLN A 20 -25.29 12.13 -0.18
CA GLN A 20 -25.19 12.64 -1.55
C GLN A 20 -24.26 11.79 -2.42
N VAL A 21 -23.22 11.17 -1.85
CA VAL A 21 -22.42 10.13 -2.53
C VAL A 21 -23.34 8.99 -2.97
N VAL A 22 -24.28 8.61 -2.09
CA VAL A 22 -25.26 7.55 -2.36
C VAL A 22 -26.14 7.86 -3.57
N SER A 23 -26.54 9.12 -3.76
CA SER A 23 -27.58 9.51 -4.73
C SER A 23 -27.06 10.20 -6.00
N GLY A 24 -25.78 10.55 -6.07
CA GLY A 24 -25.22 11.39 -7.13
C GLY A 24 -24.96 10.66 -8.45
N THR A 25 -25.62 11.10 -9.53
CA THR A 25 -25.37 10.58 -10.89
C THR A 25 -24.17 11.25 -11.57
N ASP A 26 -23.86 12.51 -11.22
CA ASP A 26 -22.73 13.28 -11.75
C ASP A 26 -21.37 12.77 -11.21
N PRO A 27 -20.47 12.27 -12.06
CA PRO A 27 -19.14 11.81 -11.66
C PRO A 27 -18.28 12.90 -10.99
N LEU A 28 -18.38 14.16 -11.43
CA LEU A 28 -17.58 15.24 -10.84
C LEU A 28 -18.00 15.48 -9.39
N LEU A 29 -19.31 15.58 -9.15
CA LEU A 29 -19.85 15.69 -7.80
C LEU A 29 -19.43 14.50 -6.92
N ARG A 30 -19.53 13.26 -7.43
CA ARG A 30 -19.06 12.08 -6.66
C ARG A 30 -17.58 12.17 -6.31
N ALA A 31 -16.72 12.57 -7.25
CA ALA A 31 -15.28 12.72 -7.01
C ALA A 31 -14.97 13.77 -5.93
N LEU A 32 -15.69 14.90 -5.94
CA LEU A 32 -15.56 15.95 -4.91
C LEU A 32 -16.02 15.44 -3.55
N LEU A 33 -17.17 14.77 -3.47
CA LEU A 33 -17.70 14.24 -2.23
C LEU A 33 -16.78 13.15 -1.63
N TRP A 34 -16.24 12.24 -2.45
CA TRP A 34 -15.25 11.25 -2.02
C TRP A 34 -13.97 11.87 -1.50
N SER A 35 -13.55 13.00 -2.08
CA SER A 35 -12.39 13.76 -1.61
C SER A 35 -12.67 14.45 -0.28
N GLY A 36 -13.82 15.12 -0.14
CA GLY A 36 -14.22 15.73 1.14
C GLY A 36 -14.36 14.71 2.28
N LEU A 37 -14.86 13.50 2.01
CA LEU A 37 -14.89 12.42 3.00
C LEU A 37 -13.49 11.97 3.42
N TRP A 38 -12.58 11.81 2.45
CA TRP A 38 -11.20 11.41 2.74
C TRP A 38 -10.44 12.48 3.51
N ASP A 39 -10.60 13.75 3.14
CA ASP A 39 -9.99 14.88 3.84
C ASP A 39 -10.53 14.95 5.28
N SER A 40 -11.81 14.67 5.49
CA SER A 40 -12.39 14.57 6.85
C SER A 40 -11.78 13.44 7.69
N VAL A 41 -11.39 12.32 7.09
CA VAL A 41 -10.62 11.25 7.79
C VAL A 41 -9.26 11.77 8.22
N ARG A 42 -8.52 12.41 7.31
CA ARG A 42 -7.19 12.97 7.58
C ARG A 42 -7.23 14.13 8.59
N ASP A 43 -8.34 14.85 8.65
CA ASP A 43 -8.57 15.92 9.62
C ASP A 43 -9.05 15.41 11.00
N LEU A 44 -9.15 14.10 11.20
CA LEU A 44 -9.69 13.49 12.44
C LEU A 44 -11.15 13.88 12.72
N ARG A 45 -11.95 14.09 11.68
CA ARG A 45 -13.38 14.45 11.77
C ARG A 45 -14.30 13.33 11.29
N PHE A 46 -13.74 12.27 10.72
CA PHE A 46 -14.50 11.10 10.27
C PHE A 46 -13.69 9.82 10.52
N ALA A 47 -14.32 8.84 11.16
CA ALA A 47 -13.64 7.60 11.52
C ALA A 47 -13.24 6.78 10.27
N PRO A 48 -12.00 6.26 10.17
CA PRO A 48 -11.54 5.50 9.01
C PRO A 48 -12.39 4.25 8.71
N ASP A 49 -12.90 3.56 9.72
CA ASP A 49 -13.78 2.40 9.58
C ASP A 49 -15.14 2.79 9.00
N ARG A 50 -15.67 3.96 9.36
CA ARG A 50 -16.89 4.49 8.73
C ARG A 50 -16.65 4.85 7.26
N TYR A 51 -15.47 5.39 6.92
CA TYR A 51 -15.09 5.62 5.52
C TYR A 51 -15.05 4.32 4.72
N VAL A 52 -14.41 3.28 5.26
CA VAL A 52 -14.37 1.96 4.62
C VAL A 52 -15.77 1.37 4.48
N ALA A 53 -16.63 1.49 5.49
CA ALA A 53 -18.01 1.01 5.41
C ALA A 53 -18.80 1.71 4.29
N VAL A 54 -18.78 3.05 4.23
CA VAL A 54 -19.43 3.85 3.18
C VAL A 54 -18.88 3.47 1.80
N LEU A 55 -17.56 3.33 1.65
CA LEU A 55 -16.94 2.83 0.43
C LEU A 55 -17.53 1.48 0.02
N LEU A 56 -17.58 0.51 0.93
CA LEU A 56 -18.05 -0.84 0.62
C LEU A 56 -19.55 -0.88 0.27
N ASP A 57 -20.35 0.02 0.84
CA ASP A 57 -21.77 0.16 0.50
C ASP A 57 -22.00 0.73 -0.91
N HIS A 58 -21.12 1.63 -1.38
CA HIS A 58 -21.30 2.34 -2.66
C HIS A 58 -20.46 1.80 -3.82
N LEU A 59 -19.41 1.05 -3.51
CA LEU A 59 -18.51 0.48 -4.50
C LEU A 59 -19.25 -0.30 -5.61
N PRO A 60 -20.31 -1.11 -5.35
CA PRO A 60 -21.03 -1.81 -6.41
C PRO A 60 -21.63 -0.90 -7.49
N GLY A 61 -22.01 0.32 -7.13
CA GLY A 61 -22.60 1.30 -8.06
C GLY A 61 -21.58 2.15 -8.81
N GLU A 62 -20.31 2.16 -8.40
CA GLU A 62 -19.29 3.01 -9.04
C GLU A 62 -18.78 2.39 -10.35
N ARG A 63 -18.98 3.15 -11.43
CA ARG A 63 -18.63 2.79 -12.81
C ARG A 63 -17.53 3.69 -13.40
N ASP A 64 -17.15 4.76 -12.72
CA ASP A 64 -16.02 5.61 -13.13
C ASP A 64 -14.69 4.99 -12.67
N GLU A 65 -13.77 4.77 -13.62
CA GLU A 65 -12.48 4.14 -13.36
C GLU A 65 -11.59 4.97 -12.43
N GLN A 66 -11.55 6.29 -12.61
CA GLN A 66 -10.69 7.16 -11.82
C GLN A 66 -11.20 7.27 -10.38
N ILE A 67 -12.53 7.38 -10.20
CA ILE A 67 -13.14 7.40 -8.86
C ILE A 67 -12.90 6.05 -8.18
N SER A 68 -13.22 4.93 -8.86
CA SER A 68 -13.03 3.57 -8.34
C SER A 68 -11.59 3.35 -7.87
N ARG A 69 -10.60 3.69 -8.70
CA ARG A 69 -9.18 3.57 -8.34
C ARG A 69 -8.83 4.38 -7.10
N THR A 70 -9.29 5.63 -7.04
CA THR A 70 -8.98 6.56 -5.96
C THR A 70 -9.57 6.09 -4.63
N ILE A 71 -10.85 5.72 -4.61
CA ILE A 71 -11.52 5.27 -3.38
C ILE A 71 -10.94 3.93 -2.91
N LEU A 72 -10.64 3.00 -3.81
CA LEU A 72 -10.00 1.73 -3.45
C LEU A 72 -8.59 1.94 -2.87
N ALA A 73 -7.82 2.91 -3.37
CA ALA A 73 -6.53 3.26 -2.81
C ALA A 73 -6.66 3.80 -1.38
N ARG A 74 -7.56 4.76 -1.18
CA ARG A 74 -7.86 5.36 0.13
C ARG A 74 -8.43 4.35 1.13
N GLY A 75 -9.30 3.44 0.67
CA GLY A 75 -9.83 2.34 1.46
C GLY A 75 -8.72 1.44 1.99
N ALA A 76 -7.76 1.05 1.15
CA ALA A 76 -6.59 0.30 1.62
C ALA A 76 -5.70 1.12 2.56
N THR A 77 -5.48 2.41 2.31
CA THR A 77 -4.77 3.26 3.27
C THR A 77 -5.46 3.26 4.64
N ALA A 78 -6.79 3.39 4.67
CA ALA A 78 -7.55 3.30 5.91
C ALA A 78 -7.38 1.93 6.59
N LEU A 79 -7.50 0.84 5.84
CA LEU A 79 -7.41 -0.54 6.32
C LEU A 79 -6.01 -0.93 6.84
N ASP A 80 -4.94 -0.58 6.12
CA ASP A 80 -3.59 -1.04 6.43
C ASP A 80 -2.82 -0.06 7.34
N PHE A 81 -3.06 1.25 7.21
CA PHE A 81 -2.34 2.28 7.97
C PHE A 81 -3.15 2.87 9.12
N TYR A 82 -4.39 3.34 8.86
CA TYR A 82 -5.11 4.15 9.85
C TYR A 82 -5.88 3.35 10.89
N LEU A 83 -6.39 2.17 10.53
CA LEU A 83 -7.16 1.36 11.46
C LEU A 83 -6.26 0.59 12.43
N PRO A 84 -6.60 0.57 13.74
CA PRO A 84 -6.05 -0.41 14.67
C PRO A 84 -6.28 -1.84 14.15
N ASP A 85 -5.34 -2.73 14.44
CA ASP A 85 -5.26 -4.04 13.80
C ASP A 85 -6.54 -4.87 13.99
N ALA A 86 -7.14 -4.83 15.18
CA ALA A 86 -8.40 -5.51 15.46
C ALA A 86 -9.57 -5.01 14.59
N LYS A 87 -9.71 -3.68 14.41
CA LYS A 87 -10.74 -3.09 13.53
C LYS A 87 -10.47 -3.44 12.07
N ALA A 88 -9.20 -3.40 11.65
CA ALA A 88 -8.79 -3.73 10.31
C ALA A 88 -9.08 -5.21 9.96
N GLU A 89 -8.75 -6.14 10.87
CA GLU A 89 -9.05 -7.57 10.70
C GLU A 89 -10.55 -7.85 10.63
N ALA A 90 -11.36 -7.15 11.43
CA ALA A 90 -12.82 -7.30 11.39
C ALA A 90 -13.43 -6.88 10.05
N LEU A 91 -12.88 -5.86 9.39
CA LEU A 91 -13.36 -5.37 8.08
C LEU A 91 -12.76 -6.11 6.88
N ARG A 92 -11.67 -6.85 7.07
CA ARG A 92 -10.92 -7.57 6.02
C ARG A 92 -11.80 -8.47 5.15
N PRO A 93 -12.67 -9.34 5.72
CA PRO A 93 -13.46 -10.25 4.89
C PRO A 93 -14.43 -9.51 3.98
N ARG A 94 -15.05 -8.43 4.48
CA ARG A 94 -15.99 -7.61 3.71
C ARG A 94 -15.28 -6.84 2.60
N TRP A 95 -14.10 -6.29 2.90
CA TRP A 95 -13.25 -5.62 1.92
C TRP A 95 -12.86 -6.55 0.76
N GLU A 96 -12.34 -7.72 1.09
CA GLU A 96 -11.90 -8.69 0.08
C GLU A 96 -13.07 -9.27 -0.73
N ALA A 97 -14.21 -9.55 -0.09
CA ALA A 97 -15.42 -9.97 -0.79
C ALA A 97 -15.91 -8.94 -1.81
N ALA A 98 -15.86 -7.64 -1.48
CA ALA A 98 -16.25 -6.58 -2.39
C ALA A 98 -15.30 -6.46 -3.60
N LEU A 99 -13.99 -6.63 -3.39
CA LEU A 99 -13.02 -6.68 -4.48
C LEU A 99 -13.24 -7.89 -5.39
N LEU A 100 -13.47 -9.06 -4.81
CA LEU A 100 -13.78 -10.28 -5.56
C LEU A 100 -15.05 -10.12 -6.39
N ALA A 101 -16.11 -9.55 -5.82
CA ALA A 101 -17.35 -9.27 -6.52
C ALA A 101 -17.11 -8.35 -7.74
N ARG A 102 -16.24 -7.33 -7.63
CA ARG A 102 -15.87 -6.49 -8.78
C ARG A 102 -15.03 -7.24 -9.81
N ILE A 103 -14.07 -8.06 -9.39
CA ILE A 103 -13.24 -8.86 -10.31
C ILE A 103 -14.13 -9.77 -11.16
N ASP A 104 -15.25 -10.24 -10.60
CA ASP A 104 -16.12 -11.25 -11.20
C ASP A 104 -17.33 -10.66 -11.94
N ASP A 105 -17.64 -9.38 -11.72
CA ASP A 105 -18.77 -8.71 -12.38
C ASP A 105 -18.54 -8.59 -13.91
N PRO A 106 -19.29 -9.31 -14.75
CA PRO A 106 -19.16 -9.23 -16.21
C PRO A 106 -19.68 -7.90 -16.78
N GLN A 107 -20.43 -7.11 -16.00
CA GLN A 107 -20.91 -5.78 -16.41
C GLN A 107 -19.83 -4.71 -16.29
N LEU A 108 -18.73 -4.97 -15.57
CA LEU A 108 -17.61 -4.04 -15.44
C LEU A 108 -16.63 -4.21 -16.59
N GLY A 109 -16.14 -3.07 -17.10
CA GLY A 109 -15.03 -3.03 -18.05
C GLY A 109 -13.73 -3.56 -17.45
N TYR A 110 -12.79 -3.95 -18.32
CA TYR A 110 -11.51 -4.52 -17.89
C TYR A 110 -10.75 -3.65 -16.88
N GLY A 111 -10.74 -2.32 -17.06
CA GLY A 111 -10.04 -1.39 -16.18
C GLY A 111 -10.52 -1.47 -14.73
N LEU A 112 -11.84 -1.39 -14.49
CA LEU A 112 -12.44 -1.51 -13.16
C LEU A 112 -12.14 -2.86 -12.49
N ARG A 113 -12.16 -3.95 -13.27
CA ARG A 113 -11.88 -5.30 -12.78
C ARG A 113 -10.39 -5.48 -12.46
N LYS A 114 -9.51 -4.91 -13.29
CA LYS A 114 -8.05 -4.92 -13.10
C LYS A 114 -7.66 -4.10 -11.88
N ASP A 115 -8.25 -2.92 -11.68
CA ASP A 115 -8.00 -2.09 -10.50
C ASP A 115 -8.44 -2.81 -9.20
N ALA A 116 -9.56 -3.54 -9.24
CA ALA A 116 -9.99 -4.38 -8.12
C ALA A 116 -9.03 -5.55 -7.86
N LEU A 117 -8.53 -6.21 -8.92
CA LEU A 117 -7.51 -7.26 -8.80
C LEU A 117 -6.21 -6.72 -8.19
N ASP A 118 -5.69 -5.60 -8.68
CA ASP A 118 -4.46 -5.00 -8.17
C ASP A 118 -4.60 -4.64 -6.69
N ARG A 119 -5.77 -4.13 -6.30
CA ARG A 119 -6.08 -3.86 -4.90
C ARG A 119 -6.17 -5.13 -4.06
N LEU A 120 -6.76 -6.20 -4.59
CA LEU A 120 -6.81 -7.50 -3.91
C LEU A 120 -5.39 -8.05 -3.72
N VAL A 121 -4.56 -8.03 -4.76
CA VAL A 121 -3.16 -8.48 -4.70
C VAL A 121 -2.36 -7.68 -3.67
N ALA A 122 -2.60 -6.38 -3.55
CA ALA A 122 -1.92 -5.56 -2.55
C ALA A 122 -2.37 -5.86 -1.11
N THR A 123 -3.62 -6.29 -0.88
CA THR A 123 -4.24 -6.28 0.46
C THR A 123 -4.72 -7.64 0.97
N ALA A 124 -4.74 -8.69 0.15
CA ALA A 124 -5.30 -10.00 0.51
C ALA A 124 -4.63 -10.63 1.74
N ARG A 125 -5.42 -11.02 2.74
CA ARG A 125 -4.96 -11.74 3.95
C ARG A 125 -5.87 -12.91 4.29
N THR A 126 -7.16 -12.88 3.95
CA THR A 126 -8.07 -13.97 4.34
C THR A 126 -7.88 -15.23 3.49
N PRO A 127 -8.24 -16.42 4.01
CA PRO A 127 -8.18 -17.66 3.23
C PRO A 127 -8.93 -17.59 1.89
N LEU A 128 -10.06 -16.85 1.83
CA LEU A 128 -10.84 -16.66 0.61
C LEU A 128 -10.04 -15.93 -0.46
N ALA A 129 -9.49 -14.76 -0.14
CA ALA A 129 -8.71 -13.98 -1.10
C ALA A 129 -7.43 -14.71 -1.50
N LEU A 130 -6.70 -15.30 -0.55
CA LEU A 130 -5.49 -16.06 -0.86
C LEU A 130 -5.80 -17.30 -1.71
N GLY A 131 -6.94 -17.95 -1.49
CA GLY A 131 -7.46 -19.01 -2.37
C GLY A 131 -7.67 -18.51 -3.80
N ARG A 132 -8.34 -17.36 -3.97
CA ARG A 132 -8.52 -16.75 -5.30
C ARG A 132 -7.20 -16.47 -6.01
N LEU A 133 -6.23 -15.91 -5.28
CA LEU A 133 -4.90 -15.61 -5.82
C LEU A 133 -4.19 -16.88 -6.32
N ARG A 134 -4.31 -18.00 -5.59
CA ARG A 134 -3.79 -19.30 -6.03
C ARG A 134 -4.50 -19.82 -7.28
N ASP A 135 -5.82 -19.67 -7.35
CA ASP A 135 -6.59 -20.10 -8.53
C ASP A 135 -6.21 -19.31 -9.78
N LEU A 136 -5.93 -18.01 -9.64
CA LEU A 136 -5.41 -17.18 -10.74
C LEU A 136 -4.02 -17.66 -11.20
N LEU A 137 -3.10 -17.95 -10.27
CA LEU A 137 -1.77 -18.50 -10.62
C LEU A 137 -1.87 -19.87 -11.30
N ALA A 138 -2.79 -20.72 -10.84
CA ALA A 138 -3.01 -22.05 -11.39
C ALA A 138 -3.83 -22.07 -12.69
N GLY A 139 -4.33 -20.92 -13.15
CA GLY A 139 -5.22 -20.82 -14.31
C GLY A 139 -6.63 -21.41 -14.10
N ARG A 140 -7.02 -21.68 -12.85
CA ARG A 140 -8.38 -22.10 -12.46
C ARG A 140 -9.35 -20.93 -12.37
N ALA A 141 -8.83 -19.71 -12.26
CA ALA A 141 -9.56 -18.46 -12.36
C ALA A 141 -8.93 -17.57 -13.45
N MET A 142 -9.74 -16.68 -14.03
CA MET A 142 -9.33 -15.77 -15.10
C MET A 142 -9.81 -14.36 -14.80
N LEU A 143 -9.09 -13.35 -15.29
CA LEU A 143 -9.53 -11.97 -15.28
C LEU A 143 -10.15 -11.64 -16.64
N ALA A 144 -11.44 -11.31 -16.65
CA ALA A 144 -12.16 -10.96 -17.88
C ALA A 144 -11.99 -11.97 -19.03
N GLY A 145 -12.04 -13.27 -18.71
CA GLY A 145 -11.91 -14.35 -19.69
C GLY A 145 -10.48 -14.63 -20.16
N ALA A 146 -9.47 -13.95 -19.61
CA ALA A 146 -8.07 -14.18 -19.92
C ALA A 146 -7.27 -14.64 -18.68
N ALA A 147 -6.29 -15.51 -18.90
CA ALA A 147 -5.30 -15.84 -17.88
C ALA A 147 -4.48 -14.59 -17.53
N ILE A 148 -4.15 -14.45 -16.23
CA ILE A 148 -3.22 -13.41 -15.79
C ILE A 148 -1.81 -13.66 -16.35
N ARG A 149 -1.06 -12.57 -16.53
CA ARG A 149 0.30 -12.57 -17.08
C ARG A 149 1.22 -11.71 -16.21
N GLN A 150 2.52 -11.74 -16.49
CA GLN A 150 3.45 -10.79 -15.88
C GLN A 150 3.04 -9.34 -16.14
N PRO A 151 3.26 -8.43 -15.16
CA PRO A 151 3.91 -8.67 -13.85
C PRO A 151 2.94 -9.16 -12.74
N THR A 152 1.68 -9.46 -13.07
CA THR A 152 0.63 -9.79 -12.09
C THR A 152 0.92 -11.10 -11.34
N CYS A 153 1.48 -12.11 -12.01
CA CYS A 153 1.83 -13.39 -11.37
C CYS A 153 2.86 -13.18 -10.27
N TRP A 154 3.94 -12.45 -10.54
CA TRP A 154 4.92 -12.06 -9.54
C TRP A 154 4.35 -11.23 -8.40
N ALA A 155 3.44 -10.29 -8.69
CA ALA A 155 2.77 -9.51 -7.66
C ALA A 155 1.94 -10.39 -6.70
N ILE A 156 1.27 -11.43 -7.23
CA ILE A 156 0.56 -12.41 -6.42
C ILE A 156 1.52 -13.25 -5.58
N VAL A 157 2.59 -13.79 -6.18
CA VAL A 157 3.60 -14.57 -5.46
C VAL A 157 4.20 -13.74 -4.32
N ARG A 158 4.55 -12.47 -4.59
CA ARG A 158 5.02 -11.54 -3.57
C ARG A 158 4.00 -11.38 -2.44
N ARG A 159 2.71 -11.25 -2.74
CA ARG A 159 1.68 -11.14 -1.69
C ARG A 159 1.64 -12.39 -0.81
N LEU A 160 1.66 -13.57 -1.42
CA LEU A 160 1.65 -14.85 -0.71
C LEU A 160 2.89 -15.02 0.18
N ILE A 161 4.07 -14.59 -0.31
CA ILE A 161 5.29 -14.50 0.51
C ILE A 161 5.09 -13.52 1.66
N ALA A 162 4.59 -12.32 1.38
CA ALA A 162 4.44 -11.23 2.36
C ALA A 162 3.56 -11.62 3.56
N VAL A 163 2.49 -12.37 3.32
CA VAL A 163 1.58 -12.85 4.38
C VAL A 163 2.04 -14.17 5.02
N GLY A 164 3.16 -14.73 4.59
CA GLY A 164 3.69 -15.99 5.11
C GLY A 164 2.82 -17.20 4.77
N ALA A 165 2.21 -17.23 3.58
CA ALA A 165 1.39 -18.36 3.16
C ALA A 165 2.22 -19.67 3.13
N PRO A 166 1.71 -20.80 3.65
CA PRO A 166 2.50 -22.04 3.79
C PRO A 166 3.09 -22.58 2.49
N ASP A 167 2.41 -22.32 1.37
CA ASP A 167 2.76 -22.76 0.03
C ASP A 167 3.52 -21.69 -0.78
N ALA A 168 3.82 -20.53 -0.19
CA ALA A 168 4.48 -19.42 -0.89
C ALA A 168 5.83 -19.81 -1.49
N ALA A 169 6.63 -20.61 -0.79
CA ALA A 169 7.92 -21.07 -1.28
C ALA A 169 7.78 -21.97 -2.53
N ALA A 170 6.79 -22.86 -2.54
CA ALA A 170 6.53 -23.74 -3.67
C ALA A 170 6.02 -22.94 -4.88
N LEU A 171 5.11 -21.99 -4.66
CA LEU A 171 4.58 -21.11 -5.71
C LEU A 171 5.65 -20.17 -6.27
N PHE A 172 6.53 -19.64 -5.43
CA PHE A 172 7.70 -18.87 -5.86
C PHE A 172 8.62 -19.69 -6.77
N ALA A 173 8.99 -20.91 -6.37
CA ALA A 173 9.83 -21.78 -7.18
C ALA A 173 9.14 -22.24 -8.48
N ALA A 174 7.81 -22.40 -8.47
CA ALA A 174 7.03 -22.66 -9.68
C ALA A 174 7.08 -21.45 -10.64
N GLU A 175 6.88 -20.24 -10.13
CA GLU A 175 6.90 -19.02 -10.94
C GLU A 175 8.28 -18.74 -11.53
N GLN A 176 9.37 -18.95 -10.75
CA GLN A 176 10.75 -18.86 -11.25
C GLN A 176 11.03 -19.79 -12.43
N ARG A 177 10.41 -20.98 -12.47
CA ARG A 177 10.57 -21.93 -13.58
C ARG A 177 9.68 -21.58 -14.77
N ARG A 178 8.53 -20.94 -14.52
CA ARG A 178 7.53 -20.59 -15.52
C ARG A 178 7.92 -19.32 -16.29
N ASP A 179 8.45 -18.32 -15.60
CA ASP A 179 8.80 -17.03 -16.21
C ASP A 179 10.18 -17.08 -16.86
N THR A 180 10.18 -17.10 -18.20
CA THR A 180 11.40 -17.05 -19.01
C THR A 180 11.70 -15.64 -19.53
N SER A 181 11.03 -14.60 -19.02
CA SER A 181 11.27 -13.22 -19.44
C SER A 181 12.60 -12.66 -18.92
N GLY A 182 13.08 -11.60 -19.54
CA GLY A 182 14.30 -10.90 -19.08
C GLY A 182 14.16 -10.26 -17.69
N GLU A 183 12.92 -10.02 -17.22
CA GLU A 183 12.63 -9.44 -15.91
C GLU A 183 12.51 -10.49 -14.81
N ALA A 184 12.45 -11.78 -15.13
CA ALA A 184 12.17 -12.86 -14.17
C ALA A 184 13.11 -12.87 -12.96
N VAL A 185 14.41 -12.60 -13.17
CA VAL A 185 15.40 -12.55 -12.09
C VAL A 185 15.17 -11.32 -11.19
N LYS A 186 14.82 -10.18 -11.78
CA LYS A 186 14.45 -8.97 -11.03
C LYS A 186 13.19 -9.23 -10.21
N ASP A 187 12.14 -9.73 -10.83
CA ASP A 187 10.86 -9.90 -10.18
C ASP A 187 10.95 -10.94 -9.04
N ALA A 188 11.75 -11.99 -9.23
CA ALA A 188 12.10 -12.92 -8.16
C ALA A 188 12.84 -12.23 -6.99
N PHE A 189 13.80 -11.34 -7.29
CA PHE A 189 14.51 -10.56 -6.28
C PHE A 189 13.55 -9.61 -5.53
N VAL A 190 12.65 -8.92 -6.23
CA VAL A 190 11.65 -8.03 -5.63
C VAL A 190 10.67 -8.81 -4.77
N ALA A 191 10.15 -9.94 -5.26
CA ALA A 191 9.19 -10.77 -4.52
C ALA A 191 9.79 -11.34 -3.23
N ARG A 192 11.05 -11.81 -3.28
CA ARG A 192 11.73 -12.41 -2.12
C ARG A 192 12.05 -11.39 -1.01
N ALA A 193 12.15 -10.10 -1.33
CA ALA A 193 12.30 -9.05 -0.32
C ALA A 193 11.10 -8.99 0.66
N ALA A 194 9.93 -9.47 0.25
CA ALA A 194 8.73 -9.55 1.08
C ALA A 194 8.76 -10.69 2.12
N THR A 195 9.78 -11.54 2.14
CA THR A 195 9.82 -12.68 3.07
C THR A 195 9.76 -12.20 4.53
N PRO A 196 8.80 -12.67 5.36
CA PRO A 196 8.64 -12.25 6.75
C PRO A 196 9.69 -12.92 7.67
N ASP A 197 10.96 -12.84 7.30
CA ASP A 197 12.08 -13.45 8.02
C ASP A 197 13.19 -12.42 8.26
N ARG A 198 13.64 -12.31 9.51
CA ARG A 198 14.63 -11.31 9.92
C ARG A 198 15.98 -11.50 9.24
N SER A 199 16.41 -12.74 9.00
CA SER A 199 17.68 -13.01 8.32
C SER A 199 17.62 -12.60 6.85
N VAL A 200 16.46 -12.80 6.20
CA VAL A 200 16.23 -12.33 4.83
C VAL A 200 16.24 -10.79 4.79
N LYS A 201 15.55 -10.10 5.71
CA LYS A 201 15.61 -8.63 5.80
C LYS A 201 17.06 -8.16 6.02
N ALA A 202 17.80 -8.76 6.94
CA ALA A 202 19.20 -8.41 7.16
C ALA A 202 20.06 -8.58 5.89
N ALA A 203 19.90 -9.69 5.18
CA ALA A 203 20.62 -9.94 3.93
C ALA A 203 20.29 -8.92 2.84
N TYR A 204 19.01 -8.56 2.64
CA TYR A 204 18.63 -7.50 1.70
C TYR A 204 19.21 -6.14 2.09
N PHE A 205 19.12 -5.79 3.38
CA PHE A 205 19.63 -4.52 3.87
C PHE A 205 21.13 -4.38 3.62
N THR A 206 21.92 -5.42 3.89
CA THR A 206 23.35 -5.48 3.55
C THR A 206 23.58 -5.30 2.05
N ARG A 207 22.84 -6.05 1.21
CA ARG A 207 23.02 -5.98 -0.24
C ARG A 207 22.75 -4.61 -0.84
N TYR A 208 21.83 -3.81 -0.29
CA TYR A 208 21.58 -2.46 -0.80
C TYR A 208 22.80 -1.53 -0.76
N PHE A 209 23.78 -1.83 0.09
CA PHE A 209 25.00 -1.03 0.27
C PHE A 209 26.26 -1.76 -0.18
N ASP A 210 26.35 -3.06 0.09
CA ASP A 210 27.60 -3.82 0.02
C ASP A 210 27.69 -4.69 -1.25
N ASP A 211 26.61 -4.80 -2.03
CA ASP A 211 26.58 -5.54 -3.30
C ASP A 211 26.73 -4.58 -4.49
N ALA A 212 27.96 -4.42 -4.99
CA ALA A 212 28.26 -3.58 -6.15
C ALA A 212 27.65 -4.10 -7.46
N THR A 213 27.18 -5.35 -7.49
CA THR A 213 26.54 -5.96 -8.67
C THR A 213 25.03 -5.78 -8.69
N LEU A 214 24.44 -5.32 -7.57
CA LEU A 214 23.00 -5.12 -7.47
C LEU A 214 22.56 -3.93 -8.33
N ASN A 215 21.66 -4.20 -9.27
CA ASN A 215 21.04 -3.16 -10.07
C ASN A 215 20.19 -2.23 -9.19
N GLU A 216 20.40 -0.92 -9.31
CA GLU A 216 19.71 0.09 -8.48
C GLU A 216 18.18 0.13 -8.69
N ALA A 217 17.69 -0.22 -9.89
CA ALA A 217 16.27 -0.35 -10.14
C ALA A 217 15.67 -1.53 -9.35
N TRP A 218 16.38 -2.65 -9.29
CA TRP A 218 15.95 -3.83 -8.51
C TRP A 218 15.92 -3.51 -7.02
N ALA A 219 16.96 -2.80 -6.55
CA ALA A 219 17.01 -2.30 -5.18
C ALA A 219 15.77 -1.43 -4.89
N SER A 220 15.52 -0.41 -5.71
CA SER A 220 14.38 0.52 -5.56
C SER A 220 13.02 -0.20 -5.56
N GLU A 221 12.79 -1.09 -6.53
CA GLU A 221 11.53 -1.85 -6.66
C GLU A 221 11.30 -2.81 -5.47
N SER A 222 12.38 -3.29 -4.85
CA SER A 222 12.30 -4.20 -3.70
C SER A 222 12.03 -3.49 -2.36
N LEU A 223 12.21 -2.17 -2.26
CA LEU A 223 12.10 -1.45 -0.98
C LEU A 223 10.70 -1.52 -0.36
N GLY A 224 9.65 -1.44 -1.18
CA GLY A 224 8.27 -1.57 -0.71
C GLY A 224 7.95 -2.98 -0.22
N ALA A 225 8.48 -4.00 -0.91
CA ALA A 225 8.36 -5.40 -0.50
C ALA A 225 9.13 -5.66 0.81
N PHE A 226 10.33 -5.09 0.95
CA PHE A 226 11.09 -5.12 2.19
C PHE A 226 10.26 -4.52 3.34
N ASN A 227 9.65 -3.36 3.12
CA ASN A 227 8.88 -2.59 4.10
C ASN A 227 7.36 -2.84 4.01
N GLU A 228 6.93 -4.08 3.74
CA GLU A 228 5.52 -4.45 3.78
C GLU A 228 4.90 -4.00 5.12
N VAL A 229 3.83 -3.21 5.08
CA VAL A 229 3.21 -2.59 6.27
C VAL A 229 2.72 -3.63 7.29
N GLY A 230 2.26 -4.81 6.81
CA GLY A 230 1.92 -5.94 7.68
C GLY A 230 3.11 -6.52 8.45
N GLN A 231 4.33 -6.15 8.08
CA GLN A 231 5.59 -6.56 8.71
C GLN A 231 6.29 -5.38 9.40
N ALA A 232 5.59 -4.26 9.67
CA ALA A 232 6.19 -3.05 10.27
C ALA A 232 7.02 -3.34 11.53
N ALA A 233 6.53 -4.21 12.43
CA ALA A 233 7.26 -4.61 13.64
C ALA A 233 8.59 -5.35 13.33
N LEU A 234 8.63 -6.13 12.25
CA LEU A 234 9.83 -6.84 11.79
C LEU A 234 10.86 -5.87 11.18
N THR A 235 10.38 -4.82 10.51
CA THR A 235 11.23 -3.86 9.79
C THR A 235 11.63 -2.64 10.63
N LEU A 236 10.93 -2.36 11.74
CA LEU A 236 11.22 -1.27 12.65
C LEU A 236 12.71 -1.20 13.10
N PRO A 237 13.40 -2.31 13.45
CA PRO A 237 14.81 -2.27 13.79
C PRO A 237 15.74 -1.78 12.68
N PHE A 238 15.29 -1.77 11.41
CA PHE A 238 16.04 -1.28 10.27
C PHE A 238 15.80 0.21 9.99
N LEU A 239 14.80 0.84 10.60
CA LEU A 239 14.47 2.24 10.37
C LEU A 239 15.63 3.16 10.75
N ARG A 240 16.19 3.03 11.96
CA ARG A 240 17.34 3.86 12.38
C ARG A 240 18.56 3.64 11.48
N PRO A 241 19.02 2.39 11.23
CA PRO A 241 20.07 2.13 10.24
C PRO A 241 19.80 2.72 8.86
N ALA A 242 18.54 2.71 8.40
CA ALA A 242 18.16 3.31 7.12
C ALA A 242 18.31 4.83 7.10
N LEU A 243 17.97 5.51 8.20
CA LEU A 243 18.15 6.95 8.36
C LEU A 243 19.63 7.33 8.43
N ASP A 244 20.46 6.52 9.09
CA ASP A 244 21.91 6.74 9.16
C ASP A 244 22.60 6.65 7.78
N ARG A 245 21.94 6.05 6.78
CA ARG A 245 22.44 5.90 5.40
C ARG A 245 22.05 7.05 4.46
N LEU A 246 21.22 8.01 4.87
CA LEU A 246 20.67 9.03 3.97
C LEU A 246 21.75 9.86 3.27
N GLU A 247 22.79 10.30 4.00
CA GLU A 247 23.86 11.10 3.42
C GLU A 247 24.73 10.27 2.46
N TRP A 248 25.03 9.03 2.82
CA TRP A 248 25.74 8.12 1.93
C TRP A 248 24.95 7.89 0.63
N ILE A 249 23.64 7.67 0.73
CA ILE A 249 22.76 7.49 -0.44
C ILE A 249 22.79 8.75 -1.32
N ARG A 250 22.67 9.94 -0.73
CA ARG A 250 22.73 11.22 -1.47
C ARG A 250 24.01 11.35 -2.29
N GLN A 251 25.13 10.87 -1.76
CA GLN A 251 26.44 10.96 -2.42
C GLN A 251 26.71 9.84 -3.44
N ASN A 252 26.13 8.64 -3.25
CA ASN A 252 26.55 7.42 -3.96
C ASN A 252 25.46 6.75 -4.81
N ARG A 253 24.24 7.28 -4.82
CA ARG A 253 23.10 6.72 -5.58
C ARG A 253 22.47 7.76 -6.48
N ARG A 254 21.71 7.31 -7.48
CA ARG A 254 21.02 8.24 -8.37
C ARG A 254 19.94 9.00 -7.61
N ILE A 255 19.59 10.18 -8.14
CA ILE A 255 18.72 11.15 -7.49
C ILE A 255 17.36 10.61 -7.04
N PHE A 256 16.82 9.59 -7.72
CA PHE A 256 15.52 8.99 -7.41
C PHE A 256 15.57 7.92 -6.32
N PHE A 257 16.74 7.37 -5.98
CA PHE A 257 16.88 6.34 -4.95
C PHE A 257 16.61 6.89 -3.55
N LEU A 258 17.12 8.09 -3.24
CA LEU A 258 16.95 8.69 -1.91
C LEU A 258 15.47 8.94 -1.55
N PRO A 259 14.63 9.55 -2.42
CA PRO A 259 13.20 9.63 -2.16
C PRO A 259 12.53 8.27 -1.93
N ALA A 260 12.79 7.29 -2.80
CA ALA A 260 12.22 5.94 -2.68
C ALA A 260 12.64 5.25 -1.36
N TRP A 261 13.88 5.46 -0.93
CA TRP A 261 14.41 4.96 0.35
C TRP A 261 13.70 5.56 1.55
N ILE A 262 13.58 6.90 1.60
CA ILE A 262 12.88 7.59 2.68
C ILE A 262 11.41 7.17 2.71
N GLU A 263 10.74 7.16 1.56
CA GLU A 263 9.34 6.77 1.44
C GLU A 263 9.14 5.33 1.93
N ALA A 264 9.92 4.37 1.45
CA ALA A 264 9.73 2.97 1.84
C ALA A 264 9.98 2.71 3.33
N PHE A 265 11.06 3.25 3.91
CA PHE A 265 11.39 2.97 5.32
C PHE A 265 10.53 3.74 6.30
N VAL A 266 10.12 4.97 5.99
CA VAL A 266 9.27 5.78 6.88
C VAL A 266 7.80 5.45 6.67
N ALA A 267 7.31 5.43 5.42
CA ALA A 267 5.91 5.13 5.12
C ALA A 267 5.57 3.64 5.25
N GLY A 268 6.56 2.74 5.37
CA GLY A 268 6.33 1.34 5.75
C GLY A 268 6.01 1.15 7.24
N GLN A 269 6.03 2.22 8.04
CA GLN A 269 5.75 2.22 9.47
C GLN A 269 4.44 2.93 9.78
N ARG A 270 3.87 2.67 10.96
CA ARG A 270 2.56 3.21 11.34
C ARG A 270 2.36 3.45 12.83
N ASP A 271 3.40 3.29 13.65
CA ASP A 271 3.28 3.40 15.11
C ASP A 271 4.13 4.54 15.71
N ALA A 272 3.83 4.85 16.97
CA ALA A 272 4.51 5.92 17.70
C ALA A 272 5.99 5.63 17.96
N ALA A 273 6.40 4.36 18.01
CA ALA A 273 7.80 3.99 18.20
C ALA A 273 8.63 4.35 16.96
N ALA A 274 8.11 4.08 15.76
CA ALA A 274 8.72 4.50 14.51
C ALA A 274 8.81 6.04 14.42
N LEU A 275 7.75 6.75 14.79
CA LEU A 275 7.76 8.22 14.81
C LEU A 275 8.85 8.76 15.74
N ALA A 276 8.98 8.18 16.94
CA ALA A 276 10.03 8.56 17.89
C ALA A 276 11.45 8.32 17.35
N VAL A 277 11.66 7.25 16.56
CA VAL A 277 12.95 7.00 15.89
C VAL A 277 13.28 8.11 14.89
N VAL A 278 12.31 8.51 14.05
CA VAL A 278 12.51 9.59 13.06
C VAL A 278 12.74 10.93 13.75
N ASP A 279 11.96 11.25 14.78
CA ASP A 279 12.09 12.49 15.57
C ASP A 279 13.43 12.57 16.28
N GLY A 280 13.85 11.47 16.91
CA GLY A 280 15.16 11.36 17.55
C GLY A 280 16.31 11.58 16.56
N PHE A 281 16.22 11.00 15.36
CA PHE A 281 17.21 11.21 14.31
C PHE A 281 17.26 12.67 13.85
N LEU A 282 16.12 13.29 13.54
CA LEU A 282 16.04 14.69 13.10
C LEU A 282 16.57 15.69 14.14
N LYS A 283 16.40 15.37 15.44
CA LYS A 283 16.94 16.15 16.56
C LYS A 283 18.45 15.97 16.71
N ALA A 284 18.96 14.74 16.54
CA ALA A 284 20.38 14.43 16.64
C ALA A 284 21.20 14.93 15.44
N GLN A 285 20.55 15.19 14.29
CA GLN A 285 21.19 15.63 13.05
C GLN A 285 20.75 17.06 12.64
N PRO A 286 21.12 18.11 13.40
CA PRO A 286 20.76 19.49 13.06
C PRO A 286 21.44 19.97 11.77
N ALA A 287 22.59 19.41 11.41
CA ALA A 287 23.37 19.75 10.22
C ALA A 287 22.99 18.91 8.98
N LEU A 288 21.91 18.11 9.04
CA LEU A 288 21.44 17.33 7.89
C LEU A 288 21.18 18.27 6.69
N PRO A 289 21.68 17.96 5.48
CA PRO A 289 21.46 18.79 4.31
C PRO A 289 19.98 19.13 4.10
N PHE A 290 19.70 20.37 3.71
CA PHE A 290 18.35 20.92 3.64
C PHE A 290 17.42 20.07 2.76
N ASP A 291 17.93 19.57 1.64
CA ASP A 291 17.17 18.75 0.69
C ASP A 291 16.77 17.38 1.29
N ILE A 292 17.69 16.70 2.01
CA ILE A 292 17.39 15.47 2.75
C ILE A 292 16.39 15.76 3.86
N ARG A 293 16.66 16.79 4.67
CA ARG A 293 15.84 17.15 5.83
C ARG A 293 14.41 17.44 5.41
N ARG A 294 14.20 18.18 4.32
CA ARG A 294 12.87 18.47 3.78
C ARG A 294 12.13 17.19 3.37
N LYS A 295 12.78 16.28 2.65
CA LYS A 295 12.18 15.00 2.23
C LYS A 295 11.79 14.14 3.43
N LEU A 296 12.67 14.07 4.43
CA LEU A 296 12.43 13.31 5.65
C LEU A 296 11.28 13.91 6.47
N LEU A 297 11.20 15.24 6.58
CA LEU A 297 10.07 15.92 7.24
C LEU A 297 8.74 15.61 6.56
N THR A 298 8.69 15.62 5.22
CA THR A 298 7.46 15.26 4.49
C THR A 298 7.01 13.82 4.79
N ALA A 299 7.92 12.85 4.77
CA ALA A 299 7.58 11.46 5.09
C ALA A 299 7.18 11.30 6.57
N ARG A 300 7.87 12.02 7.46
CA ARG A 300 7.57 12.07 8.89
C ARG A 300 6.18 12.65 9.17
N ASP A 301 5.74 13.67 8.44
CA ASP A 301 4.42 14.27 8.64
C ASP A 301 3.29 13.29 8.34
N GLU A 302 3.42 12.45 7.31
CA GLU A 302 2.45 11.38 7.02
C GLU A 302 2.46 10.29 8.10
N LEU A 303 3.63 9.91 8.61
CA LEU A 303 3.74 8.97 9.73
C LEU A 303 3.10 9.55 11.01
N ALA A 304 3.35 10.83 11.31
CA ALA A 304 2.76 11.52 12.45
C ALA A 304 1.24 11.61 12.34
N LEU A 305 0.72 11.89 11.15
CA LEU A 305 -0.72 11.85 10.88
C LEU A 305 -1.28 10.45 11.10
N THR A 306 -0.63 9.42 10.57
CA THR A 306 -1.03 8.01 10.75
C THR A 306 -1.13 7.65 12.23
N VAL A 307 -0.13 8.01 13.04
CA VAL A 307 -0.14 7.77 14.50
C VAL A 307 -1.30 8.49 15.17
N ARG A 308 -1.55 9.76 14.82
CA ARG A 308 -2.67 10.53 15.38
C ARG A 308 -4.02 9.90 15.03
N ILE A 309 -4.23 9.47 13.79
CA ILE A 309 -5.49 8.83 13.37
C ILE A 309 -5.69 7.52 14.13
N ARG A 310 -4.65 6.68 14.25
CA ARG A 310 -4.72 5.40 14.96
C ARG A 310 -5.03 5.55 16.46
N GLN A 311 -4.62 6.67 17.06
CA GLN A 311 -4.81 6.96 18.49
C GLN A 311 -6.08 7.76 18.79
N ALA A 312 -6.72 8.33 17.75
CA ALA A 312 -7.94 9.10 17.93
C ALA A 312 -9.12 8.18 18.27
N ASP A 313 -9.85 8.57 19.31
CA ASP A 313 -11.11 7.93 19.68
C ASP A 313 -12.25 8.64 18.93
N LEU A 314 -12.57 8.11 17.73
CA LEU A 314 -13.56 8.64 16.78
C LEU A 314 -14.73 7.67 16.56
#